data_AF-A0A3B0RHW6-F1
#
_entry.id   AF-A0A3B0RHW6-F1
#
_cell.length_a   1.000
_cell.length_b   1.000
_cell.length_c   1.000
_cell.angle_alpha   90.00
_cell.angle_beta   90.00
_cell.angle_gamma   90.00
#
_symmetry.space_group_name_H-M   'P 1'
#
loop_
_entity.id
_entity.type
_entity.pdbx_description
1 polymer ?
#
loop_
_entity_poly.entity_id
_entity_poly.type
_entity_poly.pdbx_seq_one_letter_code
_entity_poly.pdbx_strand_id
1 'polypeptide(L)'
;FSRMVTERAQESARIRAEGEEQALKLRAEADREVRVILANAKEESSRTRGTGDAERNDVYAKAYSQDPEFFAFYRSMEAYEKALANGNTSMVLSPDSEFFRYFGSQKGK
;
A
#
# COMPACT_ATOMS: atom_id res chain seq x y z
N PHE A 1 -57.45 38.43 11.18
CA PHE A 1 -56.00 38.67 11.25
C PHE A 1 -55.24 37.45 11.78
N SER A 2 -55.61 36.88 12.91
CA SER A 2 -54.88 35.74 13.52
C SER A 2 -54.74 34.51 12.62
N ARG A 3 -55.79 34.14 11.85
CA ARG A 3 -55.74 33.00 10.91
C ARG A 3 -54.66 33.15 9.83
N MET A 4 -54.54 34.31 9.19
CA MET A 4 -53.51 34.55 8.17
C MET A 4 -52.10 34.44 8.74
N VAL A 5 -51.88 34.86 9.99
CA VAL A 5 -50.58 34.76 10.65
C VAL A 5 -50.24 33.29 10.93
N THR A 6 -51.22 32.50 11.38
CA THR A 6 -51.05 31.07 11.63
C THR A 6 -50.78 30.29 10.34
N GLU A 7 -51.51 30.58 9.25
CA GLU A 7 -51.31 29.94 7.94
C GLU A 7 -49.91 30.24 7.38
N ARG A 8 -49.45 31.50 7.42
CA ARG A 8 -48.08 31.84 7.02
C ARG A 8 -47.01 31.20 7.90
N ALA A 9 -47.26 31.07 9.20
CA ALA A 9 -46.35 30.40 10.12
C ALA A 9 -46.25 28.90 9.81
N GLN A 10 -47.38 28.23 9.52
CA GLN A 10 -47.41 26.84 9.08
C GLN A 10 -46.70 26.65 7.74
N GLU A 11 -46.94 27.54 6.77
CA GLU A 11 -46.29 27.46 5.47
C GLU A 11 -44.77 27.65 5.58
N SER A 12 -44.32 28.61 6.38
CA SER A 12 -42.88 28.81 6.64
C SER A 12 -42.26 27.59 7.34
N ALA A 13 -42.96 26.98 8.29
CA ALA A 13 -42.49 25.79 8.98
C ALA A 13 -42.38 24.60 8.02
N ARG A 14 -43.36 24.42 7.12
CA ARG A 14 -43.32 23.39 6.08
C ARG A 14 -42.14 23.55 5.14
N ILE A 15 -41.90 24.76 4.63
CA ILE A 15 -40.77 25.05 3.72
C ILE A 15 -39.43 24.76 4.41
N ARG A 16 -39.29 25.11 5.69
CA ARG A 16 -38.06 24.79 6.45
C ARG A 16 -37.88 23.29 6.63
N ALA A 17 -38.94 22.56 6.99
CA ALA A 17 -38.89 21.12 7.15
C ALA A 17 -38.52 20.41 5.83
N GLU A 18 -39.12 20.82 4.71
CA GLU A 18 -38.80 20.30 3.38
C GLU A 18 -37.33 20.59 3.01
N GLY A 19 -36.83 21.79 3.30
CA GLY A 19 -35.43 22.16 3.08
C GLY A 19 -34.45 21.36 3.94
N GLU A 20 -34.79 21.13 5.21
CA GLU A 20 -33.98 20.30 6.12
C GLU A 20 -33.95 18.84 5.67
N GLU A 21 -35.08 18.27 5.25
CA GLU A 21 -35.15 16.91 4.72
C GLU A 21 -34.28 16.76 3.47
N GLN A 22 -34.41 17.69 2.51
CA GLN A 22 -33.60 17.67 1.29
C GLN A 22 -32.10 17.80 1.59
N ALA A 23 -31.73 18.69 2.53
CA ALA A 23 -30.34 18.86 2.93
C ALA A 23 -29.77 17.60 3.61
N LEU A 24 -30.56 16.93 4.46
CA LEU A 24 -30.18 15.67 5.10
C LEU A 24 -29.98 14.58 4.06
N LYS A 25 -30.90 14.45 3.11
CA LYS A 25 -30.80 13.47 2.03
C LYS A 25 -29.56 13.69 1.17
N LEU A 26 -29.31 14.94 0.76
CA LEU A 26 -28.15 15.30 -0.06
C LEU A 26 -26.84 14.99 0.67
N ARG A 27 -26.75 15.32 1.97
CA ARG A 27 -25.56 14.98 2.77
C ARG A 27 -25.34 13.47 2.88
N ALA A 28 -26.41 12.72 3.13
CA ALA A 28 -26.32 11.26 3.22
C ALA A 28 -25.89 10.61 1.89
N GLU A 29 -26.38 11.14 0.76
CA GLU A 29 -25.96 10.71 -0.58
C GLU A 29 -24.48 11.05 -0.83
N ALA A 30 -24.04 12.27 -0.52
CA ALA A 30 -22.64 12.67 -0.65
C ALA A 30 -21.70 11.80 0.22
N ASP A 31 -22.07 11.53 1.47
CA ASP A 31 -21.30 10.67 2.38
C ASP A 31 -21.22 9.22 1.87
N ARG A 32 -22.28 8.75 1.20
CA ARG A 32 -22.27 7.44 0.54
C ARG A 32 -21.32 7.44 -0.66
N GLU A 33 -21.39 8.45 -1.52
CA GLU A 33 -20.53 8.57 -2.69
C GLU A 33 -19.04 8.64 -2.31
N VAL A 34 -18.69 9.47 -1.31
CA VAL A 34 -17.32 9.56 -0.80
C VAL A 34 -16.81 8.18 -0.36
N ARG A 35 -17.61 7.42 0.38
CA ARG A 35 -17.24 6.06 0.82
C ARG A 35 -17.03 5.10 -0.35
N VAL A 36 -17.90 5.15 -1.36
CA VAL A 36 -17.79 4.31 -2.56
C VAL A 36 -16.54 4.66 -3.35
N ILE A 37 -16.25 5.94 -3.56
CA ILE A 37 -15.06 6.41 -4.29
C ILE A 37 -13.79 5.95 -3.56
N LEU A 38 -13.71 6.14 -2.24
CA LEU A 38 -12.56 5.71 -1.45
C LEU A 38 -12.40 4.19 -1.46
N ALA A 39 -13.49 3.43 -1.39
CA ALA A 39 -13.46 1.97 -1.46
C ALA A 39 -12.93 1.49 -2.81
N ASN A 40 -13.44 2.05 -3.92
CA ASN A 40 -13.00 1.72 -5.27
C ASN A 40 -11.52 2.07 -5.48
N ALA A 41 -11.08 3.25 -5.05
CA ALA A 41 -9.68 3.66 -5.14
C ALA A 41 -8.76 2.73 -4.35
N LYS A 42 -9.19 2.28 -3.17
CA LYS A 42 -8.44 1.33 -2.34
C LYS A 42 -8.39 -0.06 -2.97
N GLU A 43 -9.49 -0.53 -3.55
CA GLU A 43 -9.55 -1.80 -4.29
C GLU A 43 -8.58 -1.76 -5.47
N GLU A 44 -8.65 -0.72 -6.29
CA GLU A 44 -7.78 -0.55 -7.46
C GLU A 44 -6.31 -0.48 -7.06
N SER A 45 -5.97 0.31 -6.05
CA SER A 45 -4.61 0.38 -5.52
C SER A 45 -4.10 -0.98 -5.05
N SER A 46 -4.94 -1.74 -4.36
CA SER A 46 -4.59 -3.08 -3.86
C SER A 46 -4.43 -4.08 -5.00
N ARG A 47 -5.29 -4.01 -6.03
CA ARG A 47 -5.18 -4.82 -7.24
C ARG A 47 -3.88 -4.54 -7.97
N THR A 48 -3.58 -3.27 -8.27
CA THR A 48 -2.35 -2.85 -8.96
C THR A 48 -1.09 -3.24 -8.19
N ARG A 49 -1.11 -3.11 -6.86
CA ARG A 49 0.00 -3.59 -6.03
C ARG A 49 0.15 -5.10 -6.10
N GLY A 50 -0.97 -5.83 -5.98
CA GLY A 50 -0.98 -7.29 -6.05
C GLY A 50 -0.48 -7.83 -7.39
N THR A 51 -0.87 -7.21 -8.51
CA THR A 51 -0.37 -7.57 -9.85
C THR A 51 1.12 -7.26 -9.98
N GLY A 52 1.57 -6.09 -9.50
CA GLY A 52 3.00 -5.74 -9.52
C GLY A 52 3.86 -6.68 -8.68
N ASP A 53 3.40 -7.06 -7.49
CA ASP A 53 4.10 -8.04 -6.64
C ASP A 53 4.11 -9.44 -7.28
N ALA A 54 3.01 -9.85 -7.92
CA ALA A 54 2.94 -11.11 -8.65
C ALA A 54 3.90 -11.15 -9.84
N GLU A 55 3.91 -10.11 -10.67
CA GLU A 55 4.84 -9.97 -11.80
C GLU A 55 6.29 -9.94 -11.33
N ARG A 56 6.59 -9.18 -10.26
CA ARG A 56 7.93 -9.15 -9.67
C ARG A 56 8.38 -10.53 -9.25
N ASN A 57 7.52 -11.27 -8.55
CA ASN A 57 7.83 -12.62 -8.07
C ASN A 57 7.98 -13.62 -9.23
N ASP A 58 7.16 -13.51 -10.27
CA ASP A 58 7.27 -14.34 -11.47
C ASP A 58 8.58 -14.10 -12.22
N VAL A 59 8.96 -12.82 -12.43
CA VAL A 59 10.27 -12.45 -13.01
C VAL A 59 11.42 -12.97 -12.14
N TYR A 60 11.32 -12.82 -10.82
CA TYR A 60 12.32 -13.34 -9.88
C TYR A 60 12.43 -14.87 -9.97
N ALA A 61 11.31 -15.59 -10.01
CA ALA A 61 11.29 -17.05 -10.11
C ALA A 61 11.85 -17.54 -11.44
N LYS A 62 11.52 -16.86 -12.55
CA LYS A 62 12.08 -17.15 -13.87
C LYS A 62 13.59 -16.90 -13.91
N ALA A 63 14.06 -15.80 -13.34
CA ALA A 63 15.49 -15.51 -13.23
C ALA A 63 16.21 -16.55 -12.34
N TYR A 64 15.62 -16.93 -11.20
CA TYR A 64 16.15 -17.96 -10.31
C TYR A 64 16.29 -19.32 -11.01
N SER A 65 15.33 -19.66 -11.86
CA SER A 65 15.31 -20.95 -12.58
C SER A 65 16.35 -21.04 -13.69
N GLN A 66 16.93 -19.93 -14.14
CA GLN A 66 17.93 -19.91 -15.21
C GLN A 66 19.33 -20.28 -14.73
N ASP A 67 19.76 -19.76 -13.58
CA ASP A 67 21.01 -20.12 -12.92
C ASP A 67 20.93 -19.89 -11.40
N PRO A 68 20.57 -20.93 -10.63
CA PRO A 68 20.46 -20.84 -9.18
C PRO A 68 21.77 -20.52 -8.46
N GLU A 69 22.92 -20.91 -9.02
CA GLU A 69 24.23 -20.73 -8.40
C GLU A 69 24.74 -19.30 -8.56
N PHE A 70 24.60 -18.72 -9.77
CA PHE A 70 24.95 -17.32 -10.02
C PHE A 70 24.09 -16.35 -9.20
N PHE A 71 22.80 -16.64 -9.06
CA PHE A 71 21.89 -15.80 -8.29
C PHE A 71 22.17 -15.87 -6.77
N ALA A 72 22.46 -17.05 -6.23
CA ALA A 72 22.87 -17.21 -4.83
C ALA A 72 24.14 -16.40 -4.52
N PHE A 73 25.09 -16.40 -5.45
CA PHE A 73 26.28 -15.54 -5.40
C PHE A 73 25.91 -14.04 -5.45
N TYR A 74 25.11 -13.60 -6.42
CA TYR A 74 24.72 -12.19 -6.58
C TYR A 74 23.93 -11.64 -5.37
N ARG A 75 22.99 -12.42 -4.82
CA ARG A 75 22.23 -12.04 -3.61
C ARG A 75 23.12 -11.93 -2.39
N SER A 76 24.10 -12.82 -2.27
CA SER A 76 25.09 -12.73 -1.20
C SER A 76 25.90 -11.44 -1.32
N MET A 77 26.32 -11.05 -2.53
CA MET A 77 27.03 -9.79 -2.79
C MET A 77 26.18 -8.54 -2.51
N GLU A 78 24.91 -8.52 -2.91
CA GLU A 78 23.99 -7.41 -2.61
C GLU A 78 23.76 -7.26 -1.08
N ALA A 79 23.68 -8.39 -0.37
CA ALA A 79 23.60 -8.39 1.09
C ALA A 79 24.89 -7.86 1.73
N TYR A 80 26.07 -8.20 1.17
CA TYR A 80 27.35 -7.64 1.59
C TYR A 80 27.42 -6.13 1.38
N GLU A 81 27.01 -5.63 0.21
CA GLU A 81 26.99 -4.21 -0.09
C GLU A 81 26.09 -3.44 0.89
N LYS A 82 24.87 -3.92 1.16
CA LYS A 82 23.95 -3.29 2.11
C LYS A 82 24.43 -3.36 3.56
N ALA A 83 25.05 -4.47 3.97
CA ALA A 83 25.58 -4.63 5.32
C ALA A 83 26.81 -3.74 5.56
N LEU A 84 27.65 -3.54 4.54
CA LEU A 84 28.88 -2.74 4.62
C LEU A 84 28.66 -1.25 4.35
N ALA A 85 27.59 -0.85 3.65
CA ALA A 85 27.27 0.55 3.38
C ALA A 85 26.95 1.36 4.65
N ASN A 86 26.45 0.72 5.71
CA ASN A 86 26.22 1.35 7.01
C ASN A 86 27.49 1.25 7.86
N GLY A 87 28.48 2.10 7.56
CA GLY A 87 29.86 2.13 8.08
C GLY A 87 30.10 2.17 9.60
N ASN A 88 29.11 1.83 10.43
CA ASN A 88 29.19 1.68 11.88
C ASN A 88 29.12 0.22 12.37
N THR A 89 29.01 -0.76 11.48
CA THR A 89 28.91 -2.16 11.91
C THR A 89 30.30 -2.79 12.04
N SER A 90 30.84 -2.79 13.26
CA SER A 90 31.96 -3.67 13.61
C SER A 90 31.46 -5.12 13.59
N MET A 91 31.66 -5.79 12.45
CA MET A 91 31.18 -7.15 12.22
C MET A 91 32.25 -8.13 12.73
N VAL A 92 32.06 -8.68 13.93
CA VAL A 92 32.87 -9.81 14.43
C VAL A 92 32.41 -11.07 13.71
N LEU A 93 32.96 -11.30 12.52
CA LEU A 93 32.63 -12.44 11.68
C LEU A 93 33.66 -13.55 11.93
N SER A 94 33.19 -14.71 12.37
CA SER A 94 34.04 -15.90 12.45
C SER A 94 34.50 -16.32 11.05
N PRO A 95 35.78 -16.70 10.84
CA PRO A 95 36.33 -17.08 9.53
C PRO A 95 35.57 -18.21 8.81
N ASP A 96 34.80 -19.00 9.57
CA ASP A 96 34.05 -20.16 9.09
C ASP A 96 32.57 -19.86 8.76
N SER A 97 32.18 -18.58 8.76
CA SER A 97 30.79 -18.17 8.49
C SER A 97 30.39 -18.51 7.05
N GLU A 98 29.19 -19.07 6.87
CA GLU A 98 28.59 -19.30 5.55
C GLU A 98 28.48 -18.02 4.71
N PHE A 99 28.55 -16.86 5.38
CA PHE A 99 28.67 -15.52 4.82
C PHE A 99 29.93 -15.28 3.99
N PHE A 100 30.93 -16.16 4.00
CA PHE A 100 32.09 -16.09 3.11
C PHE A 100 32.25 -17.34 2.25
N ARG A 101 31.22 -18.19 2.10
CA ARG A 101 31.30 -19.43 1.32
C ARG A 101 31.88 -19.23 -0.10
N TYR A 102 31.57 -18.10 -0.74
CA TYR A 102 32.10 -17.75 -2.07
C TYR A 102 33.49 -17.11 -2.06
N PHE A 103 33.93 -16.50 -0.96
CA PHE A 103 35.27 -15.94 -0.80
C PHE A 103 36.28 -16.97 -0.25
N GLY A 104 35.83 -17.92 0.57
CA GLY A 104 36.64 -18.96 1.20
C GLY A 104 36.91 -20.18 0.33
N SER A 105 36.22 -20.35 -0.82
CA SER A 105 36.49 -21.47 -1.74
C SER A 105 37.67 -21.23 -2.68
N GLN A 106 38.29 -20.04 -2.66
CA GLN A 106 39.56 -19.81 -3.32
C GLN A 106 40.70 -20.36 -2.46
N LYS A 107 40.72 -21.70 -2.31
CA LYS A 107 41.98 -22.42 -2.15
C LYS A 107 42.72 -22.25 -3.47
N GLY A 108 43.43 -21.12 -3.58
CA GLY A 108 44.38 -20.88 -4.64
C GLY A 108 45.29 -22.09 -4.75
N LYS A 109 45.24 -22.76 -5.89
CA LYS A 109 46.39 -23.41 -6.48
C LYS A 109 46.80 -22.58 -7.68
#